data_AF-A0AAW9BNE7-F1
#
_entry.id   AF-A0AAW9BNE7-F1
#
_cell.length_a   1.000
_cell.length_b   1.000
_cell.length_c   1.000
_cell.angle_alpha   90.00
_cell.angle_beta   90.00
_cell.angle_gamma   90.00
#
_symmetry.space_group_name_H-M   'P 1'
#
loop_
_entity.id
_entity.type
_entity.pdbx_description
1 polymer ?
#
loop_
_entity_poly.entity_id
_entity_poly.type
_entity_poly.pdbx_seq_one_letter_code
_entity_poly.pdbx_strand_id
1 'polypeptide(L)'
;NLVAQEDKQAAEEIQKQFDATRSQVGELVTSAEKHNQHFDQLIAAGNAQGNALVNDTIMALVAQTGAIERAAGIVGIDSLSPDTADHEF
;
A
#
# COMPACT_ATOMS: atom_id res chain seq x y z
N ASN A 1 10.03 -17.11 -0.64
CA ASN A 1 9.56 -16.65 0.69
C ASN A 1 8.73 -17.79 1.31
N LEU A 2 8.32 -17.70 2.58
CA LEU A 2 7.52 -18.75 3.24
C LEU A 2 6.21 -19.01 2.50
N VAL A 3 5.55 -17.96 2.03
CA VAL A 3 4.32 -18.05 1.21
C VAL A 3 4.54 -18.95 -0.02
N ALA A 4 5.64 -18.81 -0.76
CA ALA A 4 5.92 -19.58 -1.97
C ALA A 4 6.23 -21.07 -1.72
N GLN A 5 6.51 -21.45 -0.47
CA GLN A 5 6.66 -22.86 -0.09
C GLN A 5 5.29 -23.53 0.02
N GLU A 6 4.28 -22.78 0.48
CA GLU A 6 2.89 -23.23 0.63
C GLU A 6 2.07 -23.02 -0.66
N ASP A 7 2.15 -21.82 -1.24
CA ASP A 7 1.44 -21.40 -2.45
C ASP A 7 2.29 -20.43 -3.29
N LYS A 8 2.79 -20.93 -4.43
CA LYS A 8 3.62 -20.15 -5.37
C LYS A 8 2.82 -19.05 -6.08
N GLN A 9 1.58 -19.31 -6.46
CA GLN A 9 0.77 -18.34 -7.20
C GLN A 9 0.40 -17.17 -6.29
N ALA A 10 -0.03 -17.46 -5.07
CA ALA A 10 -0.33 -16.42 -4.09
C ALA A 10 0.92 -15.60 -3.75
N ALA A 11 2.09 -16.23 -3.63
CA ALA A 11 3.35 -15.51 -3.40
C ALA A 11 3.70 -14.53 -4.53
N GLU A 12 3.48 -14.90 -5.79
CA GLU A 12 3.67 -14.00 -6.93
C GLU A 12 2.69 -12.83 -6.93
N GLU A 13 1.42 -13.09 -6.60
CA GLU A 13 0.39 -12.04 -6.53
C GLU A 13 0.67 -11.04 -5.40
N ILE A 14 0.99 -11.54 -4.20
CA ILE A 14 1.36 -10.73 -3.04
C ILE A 14 2.60 -9.90 -3.34
N GLN A 15 3.61 -10.47 -4.02
CA GLN A 15 4.80 -9.72 -4.40
C GLN A 15 4.47 -8.57 -5.36
N LYS A 16 3.62 -8.81 -6.37
CA LYS A 16 3.16 -7.76 -7.30
C LYS A 16 2.43 -6.64 -6.56
N GLN A 17 1.62 -6.97 -5.56
CA GLN A 17 0.92 -5.98 -4.73
C GLN A 17 1.88 -5.15 -3.88
N PHE A 18 2.92 -5.77 -3.30
CA PHE A 18 3.98 -5.04 -2.60
C PHE A 18 4.73 -4.08 -3.53
N ASP A 19 5.09 -4.55 -4.73
CA ASP A 19 5.82 -3.74 -5.71
C ASP A 19 4.97 -2.56 -6.19
N ALA A 20 3.68 -2.79 -6.48
CA ALA A 20 2.75 -1.74 -6.85
C ALA A 20 2.61 -0.68 -5.74
N THR A 21 2.47 -1.12 -4.48
CA THR A 21 2.37 -0.19 -3.34
C THR A 21 3.65 0.61 -3.16
N ARG A 22 4.82 -0.03 -3.27
CA ARG A 22 6.11 0.65 -3.19
C ARG A 22 6.29 1.67 -4.31
N SER A 23 5.84 1.35 -5.53
CA SER A 23 5.84 2.29 -6.65
C SER A 23 4.95 3.50 -6.34
N GLN A 24 3.72 3.26 -5.85
CA GLN A 24 2.77 4.32 -5.53
C GLN A 24 3.25 5.25 -4.41
N VAL A 25 3.90 4.71 -3.37
CA VAL A 25 4.56 5.52 -2.33
C VAL A 25 5.75 6.29 -2.91
N GLY A 26 6.48 5.68 -3.85
CA GLY A 26 7.59 6.32 -4.57
C GLY A 26 7.19 7.56 -5.39
N GLU A 27 5.93 7.66 -5.82
CA GLU A 27 5.41 8.85 -6.49
C GLU A 27 5.34 10.05 -5.53
N LEU A 28 5.05 9.85 -4.24
CA LEU A 28 5.11 10.92 -3.24
C LEU A 28 6.55 11.45 -3.06
N VAL A 29 7.52 10.53 -3.04
CA VAL A 29 8.95 10.90 -2.97
C VAL A 29 9.37 11.65 -4.24
N THR A 30 8.95 11.15 -5.41
CA THR A 30 9.22 11.78 -6.70
C THR A 30 8.63 13.19 -6.79
N SER A 31 7.41 13.38 -6.27
CA SER A 31 6.78 14.71 -6.14
C SER A 31 7.66 15.69 -5.36
N ALA A 32 8.19 15.25 -4.21
CA ALA A 32 9.05 16.09 -3.39
C ALA A 32 10.41 16.36 -4.04
N GLU A 33 11.08 15.33 -4.56
CA GLU A 33 12.47 15.42 -5.04
C GLU A 33 12.60 16.01 -6.44
N LYS A 34 11.66 15.71 -7.35
CA LYS A 34 11.75 16.10 -8.77
C LYS A 34 10.83 17.25 -9.13
N HIS A 35 9.70 17.37 -8.45
CA HIS A 35 8.70 18.39 -8.75
C HIS A 35 8.65 19.50 -7.70
N ASN A 36 9.49 19.41 -6.65
CA ASN A 36 9.54 20.35 -5.53
C ASN A 36 8.15 20.58 -4.90
N GLN A 37 7.30 19.54 -4.94
CA GLN A 37 5.97 19.54 -4.38
C GLN A 37 5.96 18.60 -3.18
N HIS A 38 5.92 19.18 -1.98
CA HIS A 38 5.98 18.42 -0.74
C HIS A 38 4.59 17.97 -0.29
N PHE A 39 4.55 17.05 0.68
CA PHE A 39 3.31 16.42 1.14
C PHE A 39 2.23 17.42 1.58
N ASP A 40 2.60 18.48 2.29
CA ASP A 40 1.70 19.56 2.73
C ASP A 40 1.02 20.27 1.55
N GLN A 41 1.72 20.43 0.43
CA GLN A 41 1.17 21.01 -0.80
C GLN A 41 0.27 20.02 -1.54
N LEU A 42 0.56 18.71 -1.46
CA LEU A 42 -0.30 17.68 -2.05
C LEU A 42 -1.67 17.60 -1.36
N ILE A 43 -1.74 17.86 -0.06
CA ILE A 43 -2.99 17.87 0.71
C ILE A 43 -3.67 19.25 0.75
N ALA A 44 -3.10 20.27 0.09
CA ALA A 44 -3.65 21.62 0.11
C ALA A 44 -5.03 21.68 -0.55
N ALA A 45 -5.91 22.51 0.02
CA ALA A 45 -7.23 22.76 -0.55
C ALA A 45 -7.10 23.36 -1.97
N GLY A 46 -7.79 22.76 -2.93
CA GLY A 46 -7.74 23.16 -4.34
C GLY A 46 -6.68 22.43 -5.18
N ASN A 47 -5.82 21.61 -4.57
CA ASN A 47 -4.89 20.76 -5.30
C ASN A 47 -5.49 19.37 -5.58
N ALA A 48 -6.47 19.31 -6.48
CA ALA A 48 -7.17 18.05 -6.80
C ALA A 48 -6.21 16.92 -7.25
N GLN A 49 -5.14 17.26 -8.00
CA GLN A 49 -4.16 16.29 -8.46
C GLN A 49 -3.31 15.75 -7.30
N GLY A 50 -2.84 16.63 -6.40
CA GLY A 50 -2.11 16.22 -5.22
C GLY A 50 -2.97 15.39 -4.26
N ASN A 51 -4.24 15.77 -4.09
CA ASN A 51 -5.18 15.01 -3.26
C ASN A 51 -5.42 13.62 -3.83
N ALA A 52 -5.58 13.50 -5.15
CA ALA A 52 -5.71 12.22 -5.83
C ALA A 52 -4.46 11.34 -5.64
N LEU A 53 -3.26 11.90 -5.82
CA LEU A 53 -2.02 11.18 -5.60
C LEU A 53 -1.92 10.61 -4.17
N VAL A 54 -2.24 11.42 -3.17
CA VAL A 54 -2.24 10.97 -1.76
C VAL A 54 -3.29 9.88 -1.53
N ASN A 55 -4.50 10.04 -2.08
CA ASN A 55 -5.56 9.05 -1.95
C ASN A 55 -5.19 7.71 -2.58
N ASP A 56 -4.60 7.72 -3.79
CA ASP A 56 -4.13 6.51 -4.47
C ASP A 56 -3.03 5.82 -3.65
N THR A 57 -2.13 6.58 -3.01
CA THR A 57 -1.15 6.00 -2.08
C THR A 57 -1.80 5.37 -0.86
N ILE A 58 -2.82 6.00 -0.26
CA ILE A 58 -3.56 5.42 0.88
C ILE A 58 -4.25 4.12 0.47
N MET A 59 -4.94 4.11 -0.68
CA MET A 59 -5.59 2.89 -1.20
C MET A 59 -4.60 1.76 -1.48
N ALA A 60 -3.41 2.09 -1.99
CA ALA A 60 -2.35 1.10 -2.17
C ALA A 60 -1.86 0.52 -0.83
N LEU A 61 -1.72 1.34 0.21
CA LEU A 61 -1.37 0.88 1.55
C LEU A 61 -2.46 -0.01 2.17
N VAL A 62 -3.74 0.33 1.97
CA VAL A 62 -4.88 -0.51 2.40
C VAL A 62 -4.83 -1.88 1.70
N ALA A 63 -4.62 -1.89 0.38
CA ALA A 63 -4.48 -3.13 -0.38
C ALA A 63 -3.28 -3.97 0.09
N GLN A 64 -2.17 -3.31 0.45
CA GLN A 64 -0.99 -3.96 1.03
C GLN A 64 -1.29 -4.63 2.36
N THR A 65 -2.06 -3.99 3.24
CA THR A 65 -2.51 -4.60 4.51
C THR A 65 -3.27 -5.91 4.25
N GLY A 66 -4.23 -5.90 3.33
CA GLY A 66 -4.94 -7.12 2.93
C GLY A 66 -4.02 -8.18 2.32
N ALA A 67 -2.99 -7.79 1.57
CA ALA A 67 -1.99 -8.72 1.05
C ALA A 67 -1.17 -9.39 2.17
N ILE A 68 -0.82 -8.64 3.22
CA ILE A 68 -0.12 -9.14 4.42
C ILE A 68 -1.01 -10.13 5.17
N GLU A 69 -2.30 -9.82 5.33
CA GLU A 69 -3.27 -10.71 5.98
C GLU A 69 -3.40 -12.04 5.23
N ARG A 70 -3.54 -11.98 3.90
CA ARG A 70 -3.56 -13.18 3.05
C ARG A 70 -2.26 -13.97 3.18
N ALA A 71 -1.11 -13.30 3.16
CA ALA A 71 0.19 -13.95 3.28
C ALA A 71 0.34 -14.70 4.60
N ALA A 72 -0.09 -14.10 5.72
CA ALA A 72 0.02 -14.72 7.03
C ALA A 72 -0.94 -15.91 7.18
N GLY A 73 -2.16 -15.81 6.65
CA GLY A 73 -3.11 -16.94 6.61
C GLY A 73 -2.55 -18.14 5.83
N ILE A 74 -1.88 -17.90 4.69
CA ILE A 74 -1.26 -18.97 3.89
C ILE A 74 -0.17 -19.71 4.67
N VAL A 75 0.60 -19.01 5.51
CA VAL A 75 1.68 -19.62 6.32
C VAL A 75 1.20 -20.08 7.70
N GLY A 76 -0.12 -20.11 7.95
CA GLY A 76 -0.72 -20.62 9.18
C GLY A 76 -0.65 -19.68 10.39
N ILE A 77 -0.56 -18.37 10.16
CA ILE A 77 -0.61 -17.34 11.21
C ILE A 77 -2.04 -16.80 11.31
N ASP A 78 -2.81 -17.36 12.25
CA ASP A 78 -4.22 -17.00 12.45
C ASP A 78 -4.42 -15.83 13.45
N SER A 79 -3.37 -15.45 14.19
CA SER A 79 -3.40 -14.36 15.17
C SER A 79 -2.73 -13.09 14.65
N LEU A 80 -3.02 -12.71 13.41
CA LEU A 80 -2.90 -11.30 13.04
C LEU A 80 -4.05 -10.60 13.77
N SER A 81 -3.78 -9.85 14.84
CA SER A 81 -4.78 -8.88 15.31
C SER A 81 -4.87 -7.82 14.21
N PRO A 82 -5.91 -7.84 13.35
CA PRO A 82 -6.06 -6.83 12.34
C PRO A 82 -6.52 -5.61 13.12
N ASP A 83 -5.62 -4.67 13.37
CA ASP A 83 -6.02 -3.34 13.78
C ASP A 83 -6.60 -2.68 12.52
N THR A 84 -7.76 -3.18 12.06
CA THR A 84 -8.63 -2.43 11.18
C THR A 84 -9.11 -1.28 12.04
N ALA A 85 -8.26 -0.25 12.14
CA ALA A 85 -8.69 1.05 12.61
C ALA A 85 -9.93 1.36 11.77
N ASP A 86 -11.07 1.40 12.45
CA ASP A 86 -12.44 1.35 11.94
C ASP A 86 -12.72 2.59 11.07
N HIS A 87 -12.11 2.62 9.88
CA HIS A 87 -12.11 3.74 8.97
C HIS A 87 -12.95 3.36 7.75
N GLU A 88 -14.19 3.85 7.74
CA GLU A 88 -14.87 4.12 6.49
C GLU A 88 -14.06 5.17 5.72
N PHE A 89 -13.75 4.88 4.46
CA PHE A 89 -13.19 5.83 3.50
C PHE A 89 -14.31 6.56 2.76
#